data_AF-A0A936MC16-F1
#
_entry.id   AF-A0A936MC16-F1
#
_cell.length_a   1.000
_cell.length_b   1.000
_cell.length_c   1.000
_cell.angle_alpha   90.00
_cell.angle_beta   90.00
_cell.angle_gamma   90.00
#
_symmetry.space_group_name_H-M   'P 1'
#
loop_
_entity.id
_entity.type
_entity.pdbx_description
1 polymer ?
#
loop_
_entity_poly.entity_id
_entity_poly.type
_entity_poly.pdbx_seq_one_letter_code
_entity_poly.pdbx_strand_id
1 'polypeptide(L)' 'MQVVGDCFRALEPDCERIGMNLKMDYRAGTDSRLQSKVDAVQRHLGRTFQT' A
#
# COMPACT_ATOMS: atom_id res chain seq x y z
N MET A 1 -1.35 11.15 0.73
CA MET A 1 -0.95 11.29 -0.70
C MET A 1 0.43 11.89 -0.91
N GLN A 2 1.05 12.48 0.12
CA GLN A 2 2.39 13.08 0.02
C GLN A 2 3.45 12.10 -0.52
N VAL A 3 3.55 10.90 0.06
CA VAL A 3 4.51 9.87 -0.39
C VAL A 3 4.39 9.55 -1.89
N VAL A 4 3.16 9.39 -2.39
CA VAL A 4 2.92 9.10 -3.82
C VAL A 4 3.42 10.24 -4.70
N GLY A 5 3.23 11.50 -4.28
CA GLY A 5 3.75 12.68 -4.97
C GLY A 5 5.26 12.80 -4.90
N ASP A 6 5.87 12.45 -3.77
CA ASP A 6 7.32 12.46 -3.60
C ASP A 6 7.98 11.40 -4.50
N CYS A 7 7.38 10.21 -4.63
CA CYS A 7 7.82 9.18 -5.58
C CYS A 7 7.76 9.66 -7.05
N PHE A 8 6.74 10.44 -7.41
CA PHE A 8 6.65 11.01 -8.76
C PHE A 8 7.77 12.02 -9.01
N ARG A 9 7.99 12.98 -8.11
CA ARG A 9 9.04 14.00 -8.25
C ARG A 9 10.44 13.39 -8.31
N ALA A 10 10.65 12.26 -7.64
CA ALA A 10 11.92 11.54 -7.72
C ALA A 10 12.19 10.95 -9.12
N LEU A 11 11.15 10.61 -9.87
CA LEU A 11 11.25 10.01 -11.21
C LEU A 11 11.14 11.05 -12.34
N GLU A 12 10.57 12.21 -12.06
CA GLU A 12 10.38 13.34 -12.99
C GLU A 12 11.66 13.76 -13.76
N PRO A 13 12.86 13.87 -13.16
CA PRO A 13 14.05 14.31 -13.91
C PRO A 13 14.56 13.29 -14.92
N ASP A 14 14.24 12.00 -14.74
CA ASP A 14 14.84 10.90 -15.50
C ASP A 14 13.87 10.28 -16.52
N CYS A 15 12.58 10.61 -16.46
CA CYS A 15 11.52 9.96 -17.25
C CYS A 15 10.61 10.98 -17.95
N GLU A 16 10.56 10.94 -19.29
CA GLU A 16 9.66 11.79 -20.09
C GLU A 16 8.17 11.45 -19.90
N ARG A 17 7.86 10.24 -19.45
CA ARG A 17 6.50 9.80 -19.15
C ARG A 17 6.49 8.80 -17.99
N ILE A 18 5.68 9.10 -16.97
CA ILE A 18 5.52 8.24 -15.79
C ILE A 18 4.07 7.75 -15.74
N GLY A 19 3.89 6.43 -15.80
CA GLY A 19 2.60 5.78 -15.62
C GLY A 19 2.41 5.35 -14.17
N MET A 20 1.35 5.84 -13.51
CA MET A 20 1.04 5.46 -12.13
C MET A 20 -0.28 4.70 -12.06
N ASN A 21 -0.29 3.57 -11.34
CA ASN A 21 -1.50 2.82 -11.05
C ASN A 21 -1.70 2.80 -9.53
N LEU A 22 -2.64 3.61 -9.05
CA LEU A 22 -2.94 3.72 -7.62
C LEU A 22 -4.29 3.08 -7.33
N LYS A 23 -4.28 2.05 -6.49
CA LYS A 23 -5.49 1.46 -5.94
C LYS A 23 -5.60 1.83 -4.47
N MET A 24 -6.66 2.56 -4.13
CA MET A 24 -6.93 2.95 -2.75
C MET A 24 -8.14 2.19 -2.23
N ASP A 25 -7.97 1.48 -1.13
CA ASP A 25 -9.05 0.86 -0.38
C ASP A 25 -9.29 1.70 0.87
N TYR A 26 -10.27 2.61 0.78
CA TYR A 26 -10.70 3.48 1.86
C TYR A 26 -12.00 2.96 2.49
N ARG A 27 -12.06 2.99 3.83
CA ARG A 27 -13.25 2.70 4.66
C ARG A 27 -13.10 3.53 5.93
N ALA A 28 -14.11 4.29 6.29
CA ALA A 28 -14.09 5.09 7.52
C ALA A 28 -13.99 4.19 8.76
N GLY A 29 -13.14 4.55 9.73
CA GLY A 29 -12.87 3.78 10.96
C GLY A 29 -11.38 3.80 11.38
N THR A 30 -11.09 3.31 12.59
CA THR A 30 -9.76 3.42 13.24
C THR A 30 -8.85 2.20 13.12
N ASP A 31 -9.29 1.11 12.48
CA ASP A 31 -8.51 -0.14 12.46
C ASP A 31 -7.34 -0.12 11.46
N SER A 32 -6.17 -0.60 11.94
CA SER A 32 -4.93 -0.75 11.17
C SER A 32 -5.09 -1.75 10.03
N ARG A 33 -5.39 -1.26 8.82
CA ARG A 33 -5.89 -2.05 7.69
C ARG A 33 -4.93 -3.13 7.18
N LEU A 34 -3.68 -2.77 6.91
CA LEU A 34 -2.70 -3.70 6.31
C LEU A 34 -2.40 -4.83 7.28
N GLN A 35 -2.13 -4.49 8.54
CA GLN A 35 -1.88 -5.47 9.59
C GLN A 35 -3.12 -6.34 9.81
N SER A 36 -4.31 -5.77 9.99
CA SER A 36 -5.53 -6.54 10.21
C SER A 36 -5.90 -7.46 9.02
N LYS A 37 -5.57 -7.07 7.78
CA LYS A 37 -5.73 -7.95 6.60
C LYS A 37 -4.74 -9.11 6.63
N VAL A 38 -3.48 -8.85 6.96
CA VAL A 38 -2.46 -9.89 7.14
C VAL A 38 -2.88 -10.84 8.25
N ASP A 39 -3.32 -10.31 9.39
CA ASP A 39 -3.79 -11.10 10.54
C ASP A 39 -5.05 -11.92 10.21
N ALA A 40 -5.98 -11.38 9.40
CA ALA A 40 -7.14 -12.14 8.94
C ALA A 40 -6.74 -13.32 8.07
N VAL A 41 -5.84 -13.11 7.12
CA VAL A 41 -5.33 -14.17 6.24
C VAL A 41 -4.54 -15.22 7.05
N GLN A 42 -3.68 -14.79 7.98
CA GLN A 42 -2.94 -15.69 8.87
C GLN A 42 -3.88 -16.53 9.76
N ARG A 43 -4.96 -15.93 10.30
CA ARG A 43 -6.00 -16.66 11.05
C ARG A 43 -6.71 -17.71 10.20
N HIS A 44 -7.06 -17.38 8.96
CA HIS A 44 -7.68 -18.35 8.04
C HIS A 44 -6.73 -19.48 7.65
N LEU A 45 -5.42 -19.21 7.55
CA LEU A 45 -4.40 -20.19 7.19
C LEU A 45 -3.86 -20.98 8.40
N GLY A 46 -4.16 -20.55 9.63
CA GLY A 46 -3.64 -21.17 10.85
C GLY A 46 -2.13 -21.05 11.05
N ARG A 47 -1.46 -20.12 10.36
CA ARG A 47 0.00 -19.91 10.45
C ARG A 47 0.38 -18.45 10.27
N THR A 48 1.47 -18.04 10.91
CA THR A 48 2.05 -16.71 10.73
C THR A 48 2.93 -16.67 9.49
N PHE A 49 2.95 -15.51 8.82
CA PHE A 49 3.90 -15.22 7.76
C PHE A 49 5.19 -14.75 8.40
N GLN A 50 6.32 -15.31 7.97
CA GLN A 50 7.62 -14.76 8.31
C GLN A 50 8.01 -13.79 7.21
N THR A 51 8.36 -12.57 7.62
CA THR A 51 8.87 -11.51 6.74
C THR A 51 10.38 -11.60 6.68
#